data_AF-A0A7S4VNC4-F1
#
_entry.id   AF-A0A7S4VNC4-F1
#
_cell.length_a   1.000
_cell.length_b   1.000
_cell.length_c   1.000
_cell.angle_alpha   90.00
_cell.angle_beta   90.00
_cell.angle_gamma   90.00
#
_symmetry.space_group_name_H-M   'P 1'
#
loop_
_entity.id
_entity.type
_entity.pdbx_description
1 polymer ?
#
loop_
_entity_poly.entity_id
_entity_poly.type
_entity_poly.pdbx_seq_one_letter_code
_entity_poly.pdbx_strand_id
1 'polypeptide(L)'
;TSPEGVTGASPIDVWLEHTQKLTSDVLESLSAIEDKEVDLPSKLDLSQTSQTDDVDADSGPNQADVIPFSNLNDNPDPALVQFRDSLAWEVNPNTPDPGQKVDLQKYVPIDMLQIPKCCLTRNDCVIALRHANRLCDLLDDQDHCIKNNKMMIASLLEHLFTHVVPVPKPRNVCLKDSDLHRAKRRQRRALQKEAEKDKIESERELKREAKNNKKKPDGFIFEDEEKDPVYTDPNIDFFGSEKLEPDFQSGLAFEAELNAENCLWDQPITYELQVELMICLRRLSEHFAAAAFSVQQSRSWDAVCILVPGVICAIGDSIMRRRAIDVPSEVCSHL
;
A
#
# COMPACT_ATOMS: atom_id res chain seq x y z
N THR A 1 -58.61 3.98 3.13
CA THR A 1 -57.58 4.55 2.24
C THR A 1 -56.25 3.94 2.64
N SER A 2 -55.88 2.87 1.96
CA SER A 2 -54.65 2.13 2.20
C SER A 2 -53.44 2.92 1.66
N PRO A 3 -52.29 2.95 2.35
CA PRO A 3 -51.10 3.59 1.81
C PRO A 3 -50.46 2.67 0.77
N GLU A 4 -50.24 3.22 -0.41
CA GLU A 4 -49.63 2.57 -1.56
C GLU A 4 -48.16 2.23 -1.29
N GLY A 5 -47.75 1.05 -1.75
CA GLY A 5 -46.41 0.49 -1.54
C GLY A 5 -45.35 1.23 -2.33
N VAL A 6 -44.44 1.89 -1.60
CA VAL A 6 -43.16 2.36 -2.14
C VAL A 6 -42.16 1.22 -1.99
N THR A 7 -41.80 0.59 -3.10
CA THR A 7 -40.69 -0.36 -3.19
C THR A 7 -39.38 0.42 -3.03
N GLY A 8 -38.98 0.66 -1.78
CA GLY A 8 -37.70 1.29 -1.46
C GLY A 8 -36.55 0.35 -1.80
N ALA A 9 -35.65 0.77 -2.69
CA ALA A 9 -34.34 0.17 -2.84
C ALA A 9 -33.65 0.12 -1.48
N SER A 10 -32.90 -0.95 -1.19
CA SER A 10 -32.28 -1.06 0.12
C SER A 10 -31.24 0.06 0.28
N PRO A 11 -31.06 0.62 1.48
CA PRO A 11 -30.03 1.64 1.73
C PRO A 11 -28.61 1.21 1.31
N ILE A 12 -28.37 -0.11 1.22
CA ILE A 12 -27.11 -0.70 0.77
C ILE A 12 -26.93 -0.53 -0.73
N ASP A 13 -28.01 -0.65 -1.51
CA ASP A 13 -27.96 -0.52 -2.98
C ASP A 13 -27.68 0.94 -3.38
N VAL A 14 -28.27 1.89 -2.64
CA VAL A 14 -28.00 3.33 -2.83
C VAL A 14 -26.56 3.69 -2.50
N TRP A 15 -25.99 3.09 -1.45
CA TRP A 15 -24.58 3.30 -1.09
C TRP A 15 -23.63 2.68 -2.12
N LEU A 16 -23.96 1.49 -2.64
CA LEU A 16 -23.17 0.83 -3.68
C LEU A 16 -23.16 1.65 -4.98
N GLU A 17 -24.30 2.20 -5.40
CA GLU A 17 -24.38 3.09 -6.56
C GLU A 17 -23.56 4.37 -6.36
N HIS A 18 -23.60 4.96 -5.16
CA HIS A 18 -22.85 6.19 -4.88
C HIS A 18 -21.33 5.96 -4.87
N THR A 19 -20.88 4.82 -4.32
CA THR A 19 -19.45 4.45 -4.36
C THR A 19 -18.97 4.12 -5.77
N GLN A 20 -19.78 3.40 -6.56
CA GLN A 20 -19.47 3.13 -7.97
C GLN A 20 -19.37 4.43 -8.78
N LYS A 21 -20.27 5.38 -8.54
CA LYS A 21 -20.25 6.69 -9.19
C LYS A 21 -19.02 7.51 -8.80
N LEU A 22 -18.66 7.55 -7.52
CA LEU A 22 -17.43 8.24 -7.09
C LEU A 22 -16.17 7.60 -7.71
N THR A 23 -16.13 6.27 -7.84
CA THR A 23 -14.99 5.61 -8.50
C THR A 23 -14.95 5.86 -10.01
N SER A 24 -16.11 5.95 -10.69
CA SER A 24 -16.15 6.30 -12.12
C SER A 24 -15.72 7.74 -12.34
N ASP A 25 -16.19 8.68 -11.51
CA ASP A 25 -15.88 10.11 -11.65
C ASP A 25 -14.37 10.36 -11.41
N VAL A 26 -13.75 9.62 -10.47
CA VAL A 26 -12.30 9.67 -10.25
C VAL A 26 -11.52 9.06 -11.40
N LEU A 27 -11.95 7.92 -11.94
CA LEU A 27 -11.31 7.29 -13.10
C LEU A 27 -11.43 8.16 -14.37
N GLU A 28 -12.59 8.79 -14.58
CA GLU A 28 -12.82 9.71 -15.69
C GLU A 28 -12.00 11.01 -15.54
N SER A 29 -11.84 11.49 -14.31
CA SER A 29 -10.95 12.62 -14.02
C SER A 29 -9.47 12.29 -14.26
N LEU A 30 -9.05 11.06 -13.95
CA LEU A 30 -7.67 10.59 -14.20
C LEU A 30 -7.42 10.38 -15.70
N SER A 31 -8.36 9.77 -16.44
CA SER A 31 -8.23 9.64 -17.90
C SER A 31 -8.24 11.00 -18.60
N ALA A 32 -9.02 11.96 -18.11
CA ALA A 32 -9.03 13.34 -18.63
C ALA A 32 -7.75 14.12 -18.33
N ILE A 33 -6.92 13.67 -17.38
CA ILE A 33 -5.58 14.22 -17.12
C ILE A 33 -4.56 13.58 -18.08
N GLU A 34 -4.65 12.27 -18.32
CA GLU A 34 -3.80 11.56 -19.30
C GLU A 34 -4.00 12.09 -20.74
N ASP A 35 -5.25 12.38 -21.12
CA ASP A 35 -5.54 12.92 -22.46
C ASP A 35 -5.11 14.38 -22.65
N LYS A 36 -4.81 15.10 -21.56
CA LYS A 36 -4.32 16.49 -21.60
C LYS A 36 -2.80 16.60 -21.64
N GLU A 37 -2.08 15.50 -21.51
CA GLU A 37 -0.61 15.48 -21.61
C GLU A 37 -0.12 15.34 -23.08
N VAL A 38 -1.03 15.31 -24.07
CA VAL A 38 -0.70 15.05 -25.50
C VAL A 38 -0.68 16.31 -26.38
N ASP A 39 -1.02 17.50 -25.88
CA ASP A 39 -0.96 18.76 -26.65
C ASP A 39 0.13 19.72 -26.16
N LEU A 40 1.34 19.20 -25.92
CA LEU A 40 2.54 20.04 -26.01
C LEU A 40 2.84 20.27 -27.50
N PRO A 41 2.87 21.54 -27.97
CA PRO A 41 2.99 21.82 -29.40
C PRO A 41 4.33 21.34 -29.94
N SER A 42 4.27 20.26 -30.72
CA SER A 42 5.34 19.83 -31.62
C SER A 42 5.43 20.82 -32.79
N LYS A 43 6.13 21.93 -32.57
CA LYS A 43 6.79 22.84 -33.54
C LYS A 43 6.76 24.27 -33.00
N LEU A 44 7.80 24.65 -32.25
CA LEU A 44 8.27 26.03 -32.33
C LEU A 44 9.05 26.16 -33.63
N ASP A 45 8.37 26.62 -34.68
CA ASP A 45 9.01 27.18 -35.87
C ASP A 45 9.67 28.52 -35.47
N LEU A 46 10.93 28.46 -35.03
CA LEU A 46 11.81 29.61 -34.87
C LEU A 46 12.54 29.86 -36.19
N SER A 47 11.80 30.37 -37.19
CA SER A 47 12.40 31.02 -38.34
C SER A 47 11.82 32.44 -38.47
N GLN A 48 12.73 33.41 -38.69
CA GLN A 48 12.53 34.87 -38.72
C GLN A 48 12.61 35.53 -37.32
N THR A 49 13.53 36.46 -36.99
CA THR A 49 14.38 37.38 -37.76
C THR A 49 15.44 38.05 -36.86
N SER A 50 16.37 38.78 -37.50
CA SER A 50 17.47 39.66 -37.01
C SER A 50 18.81 38.94 -36.92
N GLN A 51 19.71 39.04 -37.91
CA GLN A 51 20.38 40.23 -38.48
C GLN A 51 21.13 41.03 -37.41
N THR A 52 22.37 40.61 -37.16
CA THR A 52 23.49 41.45 -36.69
C THR A 52 24.81 40.81 -37.15
N ASP A 53 25.35 41.41 -38.21
CA ASP A 53 26.75 41.82 -38.45
C ASP A 53 27.92 41.03 -37.83
N ASP A 54 28.75 40.52 -38.75
CA ASP A 54 30.21 40.66 -38.83
C ASP A 54 31.04 40.75 -37.54
N VAL A 55 31.83 39.71 -37.23
CA VAL A 55 33.27 39.86 -36.90
C VAL A 55 34.06 38.61 -37.30
N ASP A 56 35.17 38.86 -38.00
CA ASP A 56 36.15 37.94 -38.57
C ASP A 56 36.95 37.06 -37.58
N ALA A 57 37.49 35.98 -38.16
CA ALA A 57 38.80 35.35 -37.90
C ALA A 57 39.05 34.67 -36.54
N ASP A 58 39.33 33.36 -36.54
CA ASP A 58 40.71 32.88 -36.66
C ASP A 58 40.77 31.36 -36.92
N SER A 59 41.83 30.97 -37.62
CA SER A 59 42.10 29.65 -38.17
C SER A 59 42.88 28.81 -37.17
N GLY A 60 42.61 27.50 -37.10
CA GLY A 60 43.49 26.57 -36.40
C GLY A 60 43.20 25.11 -36.76
N PRO A 61 44.08 24.42 -37.51
CA PRO A 61 43.92 23.02 -37.84
C PRO A 61 44.54 22.15 -36.74
N ASN A 62 43.86 21.08 -36.33
CA ASN A 62 44.56 19.92 -35.79
C ASN A 62 43.86 18.62 -36.23
N GLN A 63 44.64 17.89 -37.01
CA GLN A 63 44.40 16.65 -37.70
C GLN A 63 45.29 15.62 -37.03
N ALA A 64 44.71 14.61 -36.39
CA ALA A 64 45.31 13.33 -35.94
C ALA A 64 44.31 12.66 -34.96
N ASP A 65 43.93 11.39 -35.00
CA ASP A 65 44.28 10.26 -35.84
C ASP A 65 43.06 9.32 -35.86
N VAL A 66 42.62 8.99 -37.07
CA VAL A 66 41.57 7.99 -37.31
C VAL A 66 42.22 6.62 -37.23
N ILE A 67 41.89 5.84 -36.19
CA ILE A 67 42.23 4.41 -36.13
C ILE A 67 41.32 3.69 -37.13
N PRO A 68 41.84 3.00 -38.15
CA PRO A 68 41.02 2.19 -39.03
C PRO A 68 40.67 0.90 -38.28
N PHE A 69 39.43 0.80 -37.78
CA PHE A 69 38.88 -0.49 -37.33
C PHE A 69 38.61 -1.33 -38.58
N SER A 70 39.64 -2.04 -39.02
CA SER A 70 39.57 -3.04 -40.06
C SER A 70 38.67 -4.19 -39.62
N ASN A 71 37.59 -4.39 -40.39
CA ASN A 71 36.99 -5.65 -40.81
C ASN A 71 37.36 -6.88 -39.98
N LEU A 72 36.47 -7.26 -39.07
CA LEU A 72 36.36 -8.63 -38.58
C LEU A 72 34.88 -9.00 -38.43
N ASN A 73 34.47 -9.93 -39.30
CA ASN A 73 33.30 -10.80 -39.28
C ASN A 73 32.03 -10.37 -40.05
N ASP A 74 32.06 -10.67 -41.35
CA ASP A 74 30.92 -10.73 -42.28
C ASP A 74 30.01 -11.95 -42.03
N ASN A 75 29.44 -12.09 -40.84
CA ASN A 75 28.18 -12.82 -40.60
C ASN A 75 27.75 -12.65 -39.12
N PRO A 76 27.13 -11.51 -38.75
CA PRO A 76 26.46 -11.41 -37.46
C PRO A 76 25.23 -12.32 -37.47
N ASP A 77 25.16 -13.19 -36.46
CA ASP A 77 24.05 -14.12 -36.23
C ASP A 77 22.72 -13.32 -36.14
N PRO A 78 21.73 -13.54 -37.03
CA PRO A 78 20.51 -12.72 -37.07
C PRO A 78 19.65 -12.82 -35.80
N ALA A 79 19.95 -13.76 -34.91
CA ALA A 79 19.30 -13.91 -33.61
C ALA A 79 19.88 -13.00 -32.50
N LEU A 80 21.01 -12.33 -32.72
CA LEU A 80 21.65 -11.45 -31.72
C LEU A 80 21.26 -9.97 -31.83
N VAL A 81 20.51 -9.58 -32.86
CA VAL A 81 20.24 -8.16 -33.17
C VAL A 81 18.82 -7.70 -32.75
N GLN A 82 18.00 -8.57 -32.16
CA GLN A 82 16.55 -8.31 -32.21
C GLN A 82 15.99 -7.33 -31.16
N PHE A 83 16.73 -6.87 -30.15
CA PHE A 83 16.15 -5.94 -29.15
C PHE A 83 17.07 -4.86 -28.55
N ARG A 84 18.35 -4.73 -28.96
CA ARG A 84 19.25 -3.77 -28.30
C ARG A 84 19.57 -2.48 -29.06
N ASP A 85 19.47 -2.47 -30.39
CA ASP A 85 19.89 -1.30 -31.18
C ASP A 85 18.75 -0.66 -32.00
N SER A 86 17.56 -1.26 -31.99
CA SER A 86 16.44 -0.78 -32.80
C SER A 86 15.57 0.24 -32.08
N LEU A 87 16.12 1.37 -31.65
CA LEU A 87 15.36 2.62 -31.36
C LEU A 87 16.25 3.84 -31.01
N ALA A 88 17.52 3.90 -31.41
CA ALA A 88 18.23 5.19 -31.39
C ALA A 88 17.85 5.97 -32.66
N TRP A 89 16.70 6.65 -32.61
CA TRP A 89 16.39 7.75 -33.53
C TRP A 89 17.58 8.72 -33.52
N GLU A 90 17.93 9.30 -34.67
CA GLU A 90 18.95 10.32 -34.79
C GLU A 90 18.80 11.36 -33.68
N VAL A 91 19.64 11.27 -32.64
CA VAL A 91 19.65 12.22 -31.54
C VAL A 91 20.41 13.42 -32.09
N ASN A 92 19.67 14.47 -32.46
CA ASN A 92 20.28 15.77 -32.74
C ASN A 92 21.27 16.07 -31.61
N PRO A 93 22.53 16.46 -31.91
CA PRO A 93 23.51 16.78 -30.89
C PRO A 93 22.90 17.88 -30.01
N ASN A 94 22.45 17.49 -28.81
CA ASN A 94 21.89 18.41 -27.86
C ASN A 94 23.07 19.29 -27.46
N THR A 95 23.10 20.54 -27.95
CA THR A 95 24.02 21.54 -27.42
C THR A 95 23.81 21.53 -25.92
N PRO A 96 24.81 21.15 -25.10
CA PRO A 96 24.62 21.07 -23.67
C PRO A 96 24.23 22.46 -23.21
N ASP A 97 22.93 22.65 -22.95
CA ASP A 97 22.44 23.85 -22.31
C ASP A 97 23.21 23.89 -20.99
N PRO A 98 24.00 24.95 -20.71
CA PRO A 98 24.75 25.08 -19.46
C PRO A 98 23.85 25.03 -18.21
N GLY A 99 22.54 24.87 -18.40
CA GLY A 99 21.54 24.66 -17.38
C GLY A 99 21.04 26.01 -16.94
N GLN A 100 19.72 26.17 -16.93
CA GLN A 100 19.12 27.30 -16.25
C GLN A 100 19.59 27.29 -14.79
N LYS A 101 20.16 28.40 -14.33
CA LYS A 101 20.57 28.55 -12.92
C LYS A 101 19.32 28.39 -12.05
N VAL A 102 19.16 27.23 -11.43
CA VAL A 102 18.13 27.00 -10.41
C VAL A 102 18.68 27.53 -9.10
N ASP A 103 18.07 28.58 -8.58
CA ASP A 103 18.40 29.06 -7.24
C ASP A 103 17.98 27.99 -6.23
N LEU A 104 18.96 27.35 -5.59
CA LEU A 104 18.72 26.33 -4.57
C LEU A 104 18.00 26.95 -3.37
N GLN A 105 17.03 26.23 -2.84
CA GLN A 105 16.33 26.67 -1.64
C GLN A 105 17.29 26.76 -0.45
N LYS A 106 17.01 27.68 0.47
CA LYS A 106 17.82 27.83 1.68
C LYS A 106 17.59 26.63 2.60
N TYR A 107 18.68 26.01 3.05
CA TYR A 107 18.63 24.95 4.05
C TYR A 107 17.93 25.42 5.34
N VAL A 108 16.91 24.69 5.75
CA VAL A 108 16.19 24.83 7.03
C VAL A 108 16.49 23.59 7.86
N PRO A 109 17.06 23.72 9.07
CA PRO A 109 17.38 22.57 9.90
C PRO A 109 16.10 21.81 10.29
N ILE A 110 16.15 20.49 10.14
CA ILE A 110 15.04 19.58 10.45
C ILE A 110 15.35 18.91 11.79
N ASP A 111 14.42 19.04 12.75
CA ASP A 111 14.53 18.43 14.07
C ASP A 111 13.40 17.41 14.28
N MET A 112 13.76 16.13 14.15
CA MET A 112 12.82 15.01 14.34
C MET A 112 12.44 14.80 15.82
N LEU A 113 13.20 15.36 16.76
CA LEU A 113 12.92 15.22 18.20
C LEU A 113 11.75 16.09 18.66
N GLN A 114 11.20 16.93 17.78
CA GLN A 114 9.99 17.70 18.03
C GLN A 114 8.74 16.81 18.17
N ILE A 115 8.78 15.58 17.65
CA ILE A 115 7.69 14.62 17.81
C ILE A 115 7.82 13.95 19.20
N PRO A 116 6.76 13.96 20.03
CA PRO A 116 6.77 13.31 21.33
C PRO A 116 6.90 11.79 21.21
N LYS A 117 7.46 11.12 22.23
CA LYS A 117 7.61 9.66 22.23
C LYS A 117 6.27 8.91 22.26
N CYS A 118 5.31 9.43 23.02
CA CYS A 118 3.96 8.90 23.11
C CYS A 118 3.00 10.05 23.44
N CYS A 119 1.83 10.03 22.81
CA CYS A 119 0.77 10.99 23.08
C CYS A 119 -0.23 10.42 24.07
N LEU A 120 -0.42 11.12 25.20
CA LEU A 120 -1.40 10.72 26.22
C LEU A 120 -2.74 11.44 26.05
N THR A 121 -2.74 12.60 25.41
CA THR A 121 -3.94 13.41 25.17
C THR A 121 -4.22 13.55 23.68
N ARG A 122 -5.48 13.83 23.34
CA ARG A 122 -5.88 14.06 21.94
C ARG A 122 -5.19 15.29 21.36
N ASN A 123 -5.03 16.35 22.17
CA ASN A 123 -4.35 17.57 21.74
C ASN A 123 -2.88 17.29 21.41
N ASP A 124 -2.19 16.46 22.21
CA ASP A 124 -0.82 16.04 21.90
C ASP A 124 -0.76 15.28 20.58
N CYS A 125 -1.75 14.42 20.30
CA CYS A 125 -1.85 13.72 19.01
C CYS A 125 -2.03 14.69 17.84
N VAL A 126 -2.93 15.68 17.97
CA VAL A 126 -3.17 16.71 16.95
C VAL A 126 -1.89 17.50 16.68
N ILE A 127 -1.19 17.91 17.75
CA ILE A 127 0.07 18.64 17.65
C ILE A 127 1.12 17.77 16.96
N ALA A 128 1.27 16.50 17.36
CA ALA A 128 2.20 15.56 16.74
C ALA A 128 1.92 15.35 15.25
N LEU A 129 0.64 15.19 14.85
CA LEU A 129 0.24 15.05 13.45
C LEU A 129 0.58 16.30 12.63
N ARG A 130 0.33 17.50 13.17
CA ARG A 130 0.69 18.77 12.52
C ARG A 130 2.20 18.91 12.35
N HIS A 131 2.97 18.59 13.39
CA HIS A 131 4.43 18.61 13.32
C HIS A 131 4.96 17.62 12.29
N ALA A 132 4.44 16.38 12.30
CA ALA A 132 4.83 15.38 11.31
C ALA A 132 4.54 15.83 9.88
N ASN A 133 3.36 16.41 9.62
CA ASN A 133 3.04 16.94 8.28
C ASN A 133 4.04 18.00 7.85
N ARG A 134 4.32 18.98 8.72
CA ARG A 134 5.30 20.03 8.44
C ARG A 134 6.71 19.48 8.21
N LEU A 135 7.12 18.45 8.95
CA LEU A 135 8.42 17.82 8.75
C LEU A 135 8.48 17.06 7.42
N CYS A 136 7.37 16.42 6.99
CA CYS A 136 7.27 15.79 5.68
C CYS A 136 7.43 16.82 4.56
N ASP A 137 6.73 17.96 4.64
CA ASP A 137 6.87 19.07 3.68
C ASP A 137 8.33 19.55 3.59
N LEU A 138 8.97 19.80 4.74
CA LEU A 138 10.36 20.26 4.80
C LEU A 138 11.37 19.23 4.27
N LEU A 139 11.11 17.92 4.46
CA LEU A 139 11.95 16.86 3.91
C LEU A 139 11.80 16.75 2.39
N ASP A 140 10.61 17.04 1.87
CA ASP A 140 10.36 16.98 0.43
C ASP A 140 10.98 18.18 -0.31
N ASP A 141 10.92 19.37 0.28
CA ASP A 141 11.49 20.61 -0.25
C ASP A 141 13.03 20.62 -0.31
N GLN A 142 13.71 19.72 0.43
CA GLN A 142 15.17 19.69 0.61
C GLN A 142 15.86 18.49 -0.05
N ASP A 143 15.38 18.09 -1.21
CA ASP A 143 15.95 16.99 -2.03
C ASP A 143 17.46 17.15 -2.31
N HIS A 144 17.92 18.37 -2.57
CA HIS A 144 19.30 18.71 -2.88
C HIS A 144 20.26 18.55 -1.68
N CYS A 145 19.75 18.66 -0.44
CA CYS A 145 20.56 18.50 0.76
C CYS A 145 20.45 17.09 1.36
N ILE A 146 19.29 16.44 1.22
CA ILE A 146 18.96 15.19 1.92
C ILE A 146 18.78 14.06 0.90
N LYS A 147 19.84 13.28 0.68
CA LYS A 147 19.88 12.22 -0.33
C LYS A 147 18.79 11.14 -0.20
N ASN A 148 18.34 10.86 1.03
CA ASN A 148 17.40 9.78 1.33
C ASN A 148 16.11 10.32 1.98
N ASN A 149 15.61 11.46 1.51
CA ASN A 149 14.42 12.11 2.08
C ASN A 149 13.19 11.17 2.11
N LYS A 150 12.94 10.40 1.04
CA LYS A 150 11.81 9.46 0.98
C LYS A 150 11.88 8.37 2.05
N MET A 151 13.06 7.81 2.31
CA MET A 151 13.26 6.83 3.38
C MET A 151 13.06 7.47 4.77
N MET A 152 13.46 8.73 4.94
CA MET A 152 13.26 9.46 6.19
C MET A 152 11.77 9.77 6.44
N ILE A 153 11.02 10.18 5.40
CA ILE A 153 9.56 10.38 5.47
C ILE A 153 8.87 9.06 5.85
N ALA A 154 9.21 7.97 5.17
CA ALA A 154 8.71 6.64 5.45
C ALA A 154 8.91 6.24 6.93
N SER A 155 10.15 6.35 7.43
CA SER A 155 10.49 6.01 8.81
C SER A 155 9.81 6.92 9.84
N LEU A 156 9.67 8.22 9.53
CA LEU A 156 8.97 9.18 10.37
C LEU A 156 7.50 8.80 10.55
N LEU A 157 6.82 8.50 9.45
CA LEU A 157 5.39 8.15 9.45
C LEU A 157 5.14 6.77 10.06
N GLU A 158 6.02 5.80 9.80
CA GLU A 158 6.00 4.52 10.49
C GLU A 158 6.06 4.72 12.00
N HIS A 159 7.05 5.46 12.51
CA HIS A 159 7.20 5.72 13.95
C HIS A 159 5.99 6.47 14.53
N LEU A 160 5.48 7.48 13.83
CA LEU A 160 4.33 8.27 14.26
C LEU A 160 3.10 7.39 14.48
N PHE A 161 2.76 6.52 13.53
CA PHE A 161 1.53 5.72 13.58
C PHE A 161 1.66 4.41 14.36
N THR A 162 2.88 3.92 14.60
CA THR A 162 3.11 2.69 15.38
C THR A 162 3.41 2.95 16.86
N HIS A 163 4.05 4.08 17.19
CA HIS A 163 4.53 4.34 18.54
C HIS A 163 3.93 5.61 19.18
N VAL A 164 3.75 6.68 18.40
CA VAL A 164 3.39 7.99 18.98
C VAL A 164 1.89 8.15 19.12
N VAL A 165 1.15 7.88 18.06
CA VAL A 165 -0.29 8.08 17.96
C VAL A 165 -1.01 6.77 18.32
N PRO A 166 -1.83 6.73 19.38
CA PRO A 166 -2.54 5.53 19.76
C PRO A 166 -3.60 5.18 18.70
N VAL A 167 -3.63 3.91 18.28
CA VAL A 167 -4.63 3.41 17.34
C VAL A 167 -6.02 3.48 17.99
N PRO A 168 -7.06 3.94 17.27
CA PRO A 168 -8.41 3.94 17.82
C PRO A 168 -8.85 2.52 18.11
N LYS A 169 -9.46 2.38 19.28
CA LYS A 169 -10.03 1.13 19.74
C LYS A 169 -11.11 0.65 18.78
N PRO A 170 -11.16 -0.66 18.46
CA PRO A 170 -12.29 -1.20 17.71
C PRO A 170 -13.55 -0.91 18.53
N ARG A 171 -14.45 -0.08 17.99
CA ARG A 171 -15.71 0.16 18.70
C ARG A 171 -16.41 -1.17 18.80
N ASN A 172 -16.83 -1.51 20.02
CA ASN A 172 -17.78 -2.58 20.24
C ASN A 172 -19.08 -2.15 19.57
N VAL A 173 -19.22 -2.49 18.28
CA VAL A 173 -20.51 -2.44 17.62
C VAL A 173 -21.32 -3.41 18.44
N CYS A 174 -22.27 -2.91 19.25
CA CYS A 174 -23.23 -3.79 19.91
C CYS A 174 -23.84 -4.63 18.81
N LEU A 175 -23.36 -5.87 18.69
CA LEU A 175 -23.77 -6.78 17.65
C LEU A 175 -25.27 -6.89 17.82
N LYS A 176 -26.02 -6.43 16.83
CA LYS A 176 -27.47 -6.60 16.84
C LYS A 176 -27.73 -8.10 16.98
N ASP A 177 -28.83 -8.48 17.60
CA ASP A 177 -29.20 -9.89 17.72
C ASP A 177 -29.22 -10.60 16.36
N SER A 178 -29.52 -9.86 15.29
CA SER A 178 -29.43 -10.32 13.89
C SER A 178 -28.02 -10.72 13.48
N ASP A 179 -27.00 -9.94 13.85
CA ASP A 179 -25.60 -10.18 13.50
C ASP A 179 -25.04 -11.34 14.32
N LEU A 180 -25.38 -11.40 15.60
CA LEU A 180 -25.11 -12.56 16.46
C LEU A 180 -25.72 -13.84 15.87
N HIS A 181 -26.96 -13.79 15.39
CA HIS A 181 -27.59 -14.93 14.73
C HIS A 181 -26.87 -15.28 13.41
N ARG A 182 -26.45 -14.30 12.62
CA ARG A 182 -25.71 -14.51 11.37
C ARG A 182 -24.35 -15.16 11.63
N ALA A 183 -23.63 -14.71 12.66
CA ALA A 183 -22.36 -15.27 13.11
C ALA A 183 -22.52 -16.73 13.57
N LYS A 184 -23.50 -17.02 14.43
CA LYS A 184 -23.83 -18.38 14.87
C LYS A 184 -24.17 -19.31 13.71
N ARG A 185 -24.93 -18.81 12.72
CA ARG A 185 -25.27 -19.57 11.51
C ARG A 185 -24.02 -19.88 10.66
N ARG A 186 -23.08 -18.94 10.56
CA ARG A 186 -21.80 -19.13 9.85
C ARG A 186 -20.93 -20.18 10.55
N GLN A 187 -20.82 -20.11 11.88
CA GLN A 187 -20.11 -21.10 12.69
C GLN A 187 -20.68 -22.51 12.52
N ARG A 188 -22.01 -22.66 12.59
CA ARG A 188 -22.67 -23.96 12.34
C ARG A 188 -22.36 -24.54 10.96
N ARG A 189 -22.32 -23.71 9.92
CA ARG A 189 -21.95 -24.14 8.57
C ARG A 189 -20.48 -24.54 8.45
N ALA A 190 -19.58 -23.86 9.17
CA ALA A 190 -18.17 -24.23 9.19
C ALA A 190 -17.98 -25.61 9.86
N LEU A 191 -18.58 -25.80 11.04
CA LEU A 191 -18.54 -27.09 11.75
C LEU A 191 -19.15 -28.24 10.93
N GLN A 192 -20.25 -27.99 10.22
CA GLN A 192 -20.84 -28.97 9.32
C GLN A 192 -19.90 -29.34 8.17
N LYS A 193 -19.21 -28.36 7.58
CA LYS A 193 -18.24 -28.60 6.49
C LYS A 193 -17.01 -29.35 6.98
N GLU A 194 -16.53 -29.06 8.18
CA GLU A 194 -15.42 -29.80 8.79
C GLU A 194 -15.82 -31.25 9.05
N ALA A 195 -16.98 -31.49 9.68
CA ALA A 195 -17.49 -32.83 9.89
C ALA A 195 -17.75 -33.61 8.59
N GLU A 196 -18.15 -32.92 7.51
CA GLU A 196 -18.30 -33.54 6.18
C GLU A 196 -16.94 -33.90 5.57
N LYS A 197 -15.93 -33.03 5.69
CA LYS A 197 -14.57 -33.32 5.26
C LYS A 197 -14.00 -34.53 5.99
N ASP A 198 -14.17 -34.61 7.31
CA ASP A 198 -13.69 -35.74 8.12
C ASP A 198 -14.36 -37.07 7.72
N LYS A 199 -15.65 -37.02 7.38
CA LYS A 199 -16.38 -38.18 6.83
C LYS A 199 -15.83 -38.61 5.47
N ILE A 200 -15.57 -37.65 4.58
CA ILE A 200 -15.00 -37.93 3.26
C ILE A 200 -13.58 -38.51 3.40
N GLU A 201 -12.79 -37.98 4.32
CA GLU A 201 -11.42 -38.43 4.58
C GLU A 201 -11.39 -39.86 5.14
N SER A 202 -12.17 -40.14 6.18
CA SER A 202 -12.30 -41.50 6.73
C SER A 202 -12.85 -42.50 5.69
N GLU A 203 -13.81 -42.10 4.85
CA GLU A 203 -14.27 -42.96 3.75
C GLU A 203 -13.17 -43.23 2.71
N ARG A 204 -12.33 -42.22 2.41
CA ARG A 204 -11.18 -42.38 1.51
C ARG A 204 -10.13 -43.31 2.12
N GLU A 205 -9.88 -43.25 3.41
CA GLU A 205 -8.96 -44.14 4.13
C GLU A 205 -9.43 -45.59 4.10
N LEU A 206 -10.70 -45.85 4.43
CA LEU A 206 -11.29 -47.19 4.34
C LEU A 206 -11.21 -47.77 2.91
N LYS A 207 -11.42 -46.94 1.89
CA LYS A 207 -11.25 -47.34 0.48
C LYS A 207 -9.79 -47.65 0.13
N ARG A 208 -8.81 -46.95 0.71
CA ARG A 208 -7.37 -47.24 0.53
C ARG A 208 -7.00 -48.58 1.17
N GLU A 209 -7.47 -48.83 2.39
CA GLU A 209 -7.25 -50.10 3.10
C GLU A 209 -7.85 -51.30 2.37
N ALA A 210 -9.10 -51.18 1.90
CA ALA A 210 -9.76 -52.24 1.14
C ALA A 210 -9.04 -52.58 -0.18
N LYS A 211 -8.47 -51.57 -0.86
CA LYS A 211 -7.66 -51.77 -2.07
C LYS A 211 -6.34 -52.46 -1.77
N ASN A 212 -5.68 -52.11 -0.66
CA ASN A 212 -4.44 -52.76 -0.23
C ASN A 212 -4.67 -54.25 0.10
N ASN A 213 -5.79 -54.60 0.75
CA ASN A 213 -6.12 -56.00 1.05
C ASN A 213 -6.38 -56.86 -0.21
N LYS A 214 -6.92 -56.28 -1.29
CA LYS A 214 -7.19 -57.01 -2.55
C LYS A 214 -5.94 -57.26 -3.41
N LYS A 215 -4.84 -56.53 -3.19
CA LYS A 215 -3.59 -56.68 -3.97
C LYS A 215 -2.68 -57.81 -3.51
N LYS A 216 -3.14 -58.72 -2.65
CA LYS A 216 -2.44 -59.99 -2.35
C LYS A 216 -3.03 -61.17 -3.14
N PRO A 217 -2.76 -61.33 -4.44
CA PRO A 217 -2.78 -62.64 -5.07
C PRO A 217 -1.37 -63.25 -5.10
N ASP A 218 -1.36 -64.57 -4.96
CA ASP A 218 -0.21 -65.44 -4.72
C ASP A 218 1.02 -65.19 -5.61
N GLY A 219 2.19 -65.15 -4.97
CA GLY A 219 3.38 -65.82 -5.51
C GLY A 219 4.30 -65.04 -6.44
N PHE A 220 4.33 -63.70 -6.42
CA PHE A 220 5.43 -62.96 -7.07
C PHE A 220 6.30 -62.27 -6.03
N ILE A 221 7.44 -62.90 -5.74
CA ILE A 221 8.55 -62.37 -4.95
C ILE A 221 9.22 -61.31 -5.83
N PHE A 222 8.91 -60.04 -5.61
CA PHE A 222 9.77 -58.96 -6.09
C PHE A 222 10.93 -58.87 -5.10
N GLU A 223 12.15 -59.06 -5.58
CA GLU A 223 13.36 -58.79 -4.80
C GLU A 223 13.29 -57.34 -4.32
N ASP A 224 13.40 -57.18 -3.00
CA ASP A 224 13.30 -55.91 -2.30
C ASP A 224 14.34 -54.93 -2.88
N GLU A 225 13.87 -53.99 -3.69
CA GLU A 225 14.67 -52.83 -4.09
C GLU A 225 14.91 -52.02 -2.81
N GLU A 226 16.15 -52.11 -2.33
CA GLU A 226 16.70 -51.51 -1.12
C GLU A 226 16.42 -50.00 -1.13
N LYS A 227 15.24 -49.61 -0.65
CA LYS A 227 14.90 -48.21 -0.44
C LYS A 227 15.84 -47.66 0.61
N ASP A 228 16.68 -46.73 0.19
CA ASP A 228 17.52 -45.94 1.08
C ASP A 228 16.72 -45.54 2.32
N PRO A 229 17.26 -45.77 3.54
CA PRO A 229 16.58 -45.40 4.76
C PRO A 229 16.33 -43.90 4.73
N VAL A 230 15.07 -43.50 4.54
CA VAL A 230 14.66 -42.13 4.78
C VAL A 230 14.98 -41.87 6.24
N TYR A 231 16.06 -41.11 6.47
CA TYR A 231 16.55 -40.71 7.78
C TYR A 231 15.51 -39.78 8.41
N THR A 232 14.45 -40.38 8.91
CA THR A 232 13.54 -39.76 9.87
C THR A 232 14.28 -39.82 11.18
N ASP A 233 15.03 -38.76 11.46
CA ASP A 233 15.73 -38.60 12.72
C ASP A 233 14.68 -38.69 13.84
N PRO A 234 14.69 -39.75 14.67
CA PRO A 234 13.67 -39.97 15.69
C PRO A 234 13.72 -38.92 16.81
N ASN A 235 14.72 -38.04 16.79
CA ASN A 235 14.88 -36.93 17.73
C ASN A 235 14.52 -35.55 17.14
N ILE A 236 14.12 -35.45 15.87
CA ILE A 236 13.45 -34.24 15.40
C ILE A 236 11.99 -34.36 15.83
N ASP A 237 11.75 -34.01 17.10
CA ASP A 237 10.42 -33.65 17.58
C ASP A 237 9.97 -32.45 16.74
N PHE A 238 9.30 -32.76 15.64
CA PHE A 238 8.71 -31.80 14.72
C PHE A 238 7.69 -31.00 15.52
N PHE A 239 8.15 -29.88 16.12
CA PHE A 239 7.41 -28.96 16.99
C PHE A 239 6.15 -29.60 17.55
N GLY A 240 6.32 -30.30 18.69
CA GLY A 240 5.32 -31.18 19.30
C GLY A 240 3.90 -30.82 18.88
N SER A 241 3.20 -31.79 18.28
CA SER A 241 1.83 -31.66 17.75
C SER A 241 0.78 -31.40 18.85
N GLU A 242 1.18 -30.77 19.95
CA GLU A 242 0.31 -30.15 20.91
C GLU A 242 -0.44 -29.06 20.16
N LYS A 243 -1.69 -29.38 19.80
CA LYS A 243 -2.66 -28.40 19.37
C LYS A 243 -2.84 -27.42 20.53
N LEU A 244 -2.03 -26.37 20.56
CA LEU A 244 -2.28 -25.18 21.35
C LEU A 244 -3.62 -24.63 20.88
N GLU A 245 -4.68 -24.99 21.59
CA GLU A 245 -5.96 -24.32 21.41
C GLU A 245 -5.74 -22.87 21.84
N PRO A 246 -5.95 -21.89 20.95
CA PRO A 246 -5.81 -20.49 21.31
C PRO A 246 -6.76 -20.18 22.47
N ASP A 247 -6.21 -19.71 23.59
CA ASP A 247 -7.02 -19.29 24.73
C ASP A 247 -7.76 -18.00 24.40
N PHE A 248 -8.99 -18.14 23.90
CA PHE A 248 -9.86 -17.00 23.63
C PHE A 248 -10.37 -16.32 24.91
N GLN A 249 -10.31 -16.96 26.07
CA GLN A 249 -10.86 -16.40 27.30
C GLN A 249 -10.02 -15.23 27.82
N SER A 250 -8.70 -15.37 27.80
CA SER A 250 -7.78 -14.27 28.13
C SER A 250 -7.97 -13.08 27.18
N GLY A 251 -8.13 -13.35 25.88
CA GLY A 251 -8.43 -12.33 24.88
C GLY A 251 -9.74 -11.57 25.17
N LEU A 252 -10.82 -12.29 25.50
CA LEU A 252 -12.12 -11.67 25.80
C LEU A 252 -12.10 -10.84 27.09
N ALA A 253 -11.39 -11.28 28.13
CA ALA A 253 -11.26 -10.52 29.37
C ALA A 253 -10.48 -9.22 29.14
N PHE A 254 -9.37 -9.29 28.39
CA PHE A 254 -8.57 -8.11 28.04
C PHE A 254 -9.33 -7.17 27.12
N GLU A 255 -10.09 -7.69 26.16
CA GLU A 255 -10.97 -6.89 25.32
C GLU A 255 -12.05 -6.18 26.15
N ALA A 256 -12.63 -6.83 27.17
CA ALA A 256 -13.59 -6.22 28.06
C ALA A 256 -12.98 -5.09 28.92
N GLU A 257 -11.75 -5.28 29.42
CA GLU A 257 -11.00 -4.28 30.18
C GLU A 257 -10.63 -3.07 29.32
N LEU A 258 -10.03 -3.31 28.14
CA LEU A 258 -9.80 -2.28 27.14
C LEU A 258 -11.10 -1.59 26.74
N ASN A 259 -12.21 -2.34 26.71
CA ASN A 259 -13.55 -1.83 26.46
C ASN A 259 -14.07 -0.85 27.51
N ALA A 260 -13.64 -0.99 28.76
CA ALA A 260 -13.99 -0.08 29.84
C ALA A 260 -13.22 1.25 29.81
N GLU A 261 -12.02 1.27 29.21
CA GLU A 261 -11.21 2.48 29.13
C GLU A 261 -11.75 3.49 28.12
N ASN A 262 -11.61 4.78 28.45
CA ASN A 262 -11.98 5.90 27.60
C ASN A 262 -11.02 5.99 26.42
N CYS A 263 -11.52 5.72 25.21
CA CYS A 263 -10.74 5.90 23.99
C CYS A 263 -10.43 7.38 23.76
N LEU A 264 -9.18 7.70 23.41
CA LEU A 264 -8.71 9.07 23.16
C LEU A 264 -9.51 9.76 22.04
N TRP A 265 -9.86 8.99 21.01
CA TRP A 265 -10.62 9.42 19.84
C TRP A 265 -12.13 9.51 20.10
N ASP A 266 -12.57 9.13 21.30
CA ASP A 266 -13.98 9.18 21.68
C ASP A 266 -14.41 10.54 22.26
N GLN A 267 -13.43 11.42 22.47
CA GLN A 267 -13.65 12.77 22.97
C GLN A 267 -14.47 13.62 21.99
N PRO A 268 -15.30 14.54 22.48
CA PRO A 268 -16.16 15.35 21.63
C PRO A 268 -15.31 16.33 20.80
N ILE A 269 -15.62 16.49 19.51
CA ILE A 269 -14.80 17.21 18.51
C ILE A 269 -15.58 18.38 17.91
N THR A 270 -14.90 19.47 17.57
CA THR A 270 -15.49 20.59 16.79
C THR A 270 -15.40 20.27 15.30
N TYR A 271 -16.32 20.83 14.51
CA TYR A 271 -16.33 20.59 13.06
C TYR A 271 -15.03 21.05 12.39
N GLU A 272 -14.49 22.20 12.80
CA GLU A 272 -13.21 22.72 12.32
C GLU A 272 -12.07 21.72 12.52
N LEU A 273 -11.92 21.19 13.75
CA LEU A 273 -10.87 20.23 14.08
C LEU A 273 -11.07 18.90 13.35
N GLN A 274 -12.32 18.48 13.14
CA GLN A 274 -12.65 17.29 12.37
C GLN A 274 -12.14 17.41 10.92
N VAL A 275 -12.47 18.51 10.24
CA VAL A 275 -12.04 18.76 8.85
C VAL A 275 -10.52 18.89 8.77
N GLU A 276 -9.92 19.62 9.71
CA GLU A 276 -8.48 19.82 9.76
C GLU A 276 -7.73 18.49 9.89
N LEU A 277 -8.14 17.62 10.82
CA LEU A 277 -7.53 16.31 11.00
C LEU A 277 -7.68 15.43 9.74
N MET A 278 -8.83 15.46 9.09
CA MET A 278 -9.04 14.69 7.85
C MET A 278 -8.14 15.16 6.71
N ILE A 279 -7.96 16.47 6.55
CA ILE A 279 -7.03 17.05 5.56
C ILE A 279 -5.58 16.68 5.92
N CYS A 280 -5.20 16.77 7.19
CA CYS A 280 -3.87 16.41 7.66
C CYS A 280 -3.57 14.93 7.41
N LEU A 281 -4.49 14.02 7.75
CA LEU A 281 -4.33 12.58 7.53
C LEU A 281 -4.22 12.24 6.05
N ARG A 282 -5.01 12.91 5.19
CA ARG A 282 -4.89 12.76 3.73
C ARG A 282 -3.50 13.15 3.24
N ARG A 283 -2.98 14.32 3.63
CA ARG A 283 -1.64 14.77 3.21
C ARG A 283 -0.54 13.83 3.69
N LEU A 284 -0.61 13.38 4.95
CA LEU A 284 0.32 12.37 5.47
C LEU A 284 0.27 11.06 4.67
N SER A 285 -0.93 10.64 4.24
CA SER A 285 -1.06 9.45 3.39
C SER A 285 -0.45 9.65 1.99
N GLU A 286 -0.56 10.84 1.41
CA GLU A 286 0.04 11.20 0.12
C GLU A 286 1.59 11.20 0.22
N HIS A 287 2.15 11.80 1.27
CA HIS A 287 3.60 11.74 1.54
C HIS A 287 4.08 10.30 1.77
N PHE A 288 3.33 9.50 2.52
CA PHE A 288 3.67 8.09 2.75
C PHE A 288 3.66 7.30 1.44
N ALA A 289 2.63 7.46 0.60
CA ALA A 289 2.53 6.78 -0.68
C ALA A 289 3.70 7.15 -1.61
N ALA A 290 4.02 8.45 -1.73
CA ALA A 290 5.15 8.93 -2.51
C ALA A 290 6.49 8.35 -2.01
N ALA A 291 6.66 8.28 -0.68
CA ALA A 291 7.82 7.66 -0.07
C ALA A 291 7.89 6.14 -0.32
N ALA A 292 6.78 5.44 -0.16
CA ALA A 292 6.69 3.99 -0.32
C ALA A 292 7.01 3.53 -1.75
N PHE A 293 6.61 4.29 -2.77
CA PHE A 293 6.97 4.01 -4.17
C PHE A 293 8.44 4.29 -4.50
N SER A 294 9.10 5.14 -3.71
CA SER A 294 10.50 5.52 -3.92
C SER A 294 11.50 4.61 -3.20
N VAL A 295 11.05 3.86 -2.18
CA VAL A 295 11.90 2.97 -1.39
C VAL A 295 11.94 1.57 -2.01
N GLN A 296 13.12 0.92 -1.96
CA GLN A 296 13.29 -0.44 -2.44
C GLN A 296 12.39 -1.41 -1.64
N GLN A 297 11.54 -2.16 -2.35
CA GLN A 297 10.60 -3.10 -1.74
C GLN A 297 11.34 -4.23 -1.02
N SER A 298 10.86 -4.56 0.17
CA SER A 298 11.31 -5.70 0.97
C SER A 298 10.10 -6.34 1.67
N ARG A 299 10.18 -7.62 2.03
CA ARG A 299 9.04 -8.32 2.66
C ARG A 299 8.58 -7.67 3.97
N SER A 300 9.50 -7.10 4.75
CA SER A 300 9.15 -6.36 5.97
C SER A 300 8.58 -4.98 5.65
N TRP A 301 9.04 -4.33 4.58
CA TRP A 301 8.48 -3.07 4.12
C TRP A 301 7.04 -3.21 3.62
N ASP A 302 6.69 -4.32 2.96
CA ASP A 302 5.31 -4.61 2.54
C ASP A 302 4.33 -4.60 3.73
N ALA A 303 4.77 -5.07 4.91
CA ALA A 303 3.97 -5.02 6.12
C ALA A 303 3.71 -3.57 6.58
N VAL A 304 4.72 -2.70 6.51
CA VAL A 304 4.60 -1.27 6.83
C VAL A 304 3.66 -0.56 5.86
N CYS A 305 3.74 -0.89 4.57
CA CYS A 305 2.85 -0.38 3.52
C CYS A 305 1.37 -0.72 3.74
N ILE A 306 1.06 -1.80 4.47
CA ILE A 306 -0.31 -2.16 4.84
C ILE A 306 -0.69 -1.51 6.18
N LEU A 307 0.24 -1.52 7.14
CA LEU A 307 -0.01 -1.07 8.50
C LEU A 307 -0.26 0.44 8.58
N VAL A 308 0.62 1.26 7.99
CA VAL A 308 0.53 2.72 8.11
C VAL A 308 -0.77 3.27 7.50
N PRO A 309 -1.14 2.95 6.25
CA PRO A 309 -2.43 3.37 5.70
C PRO A 309 -3.61 2.79 6.47
N GLY A 310 -3.50 1.54 6.97
CA GLY A 310 -4.53 0.93 7.81
C GLY A 310 -4.81 1.73 9.09
N VAL A 311 -3.76 2.19 9.78
CA VAL A 311 -3.89 3.03 10.98
C VAL A 311 -4.45 4.40 10.63
N ILE A 312 -3.99 5.04 9.55
CA ILE A 312 -4.52 6.33 9.06
C ILE A 312 -6.03 6.20 8.81
N CYS A 313 -6.46 5.16 8.09
CA CYS A 313 -7.87 4.88 7.81
C CYS A 313 -8.67 4.63 9.08
N ALA A 314 -8.11 3.87 10.04
CA ALA A 314 -8.78 3.62 11.32
C ALA A 314 -9.00 4.92 12.11
N ILE A 315 -7.98 5.80 12.18
CA ILE A 315 -8.10 7.12 12.81
C ILE A 315 -9.14 7.96 12.07
N GLY A 316 -9.08 8.02 10.74
CA GLY A 316 -10.04 8.73 9.90
C GLY A 316 -11.49 8.26 10.12
N ASP A 317 -11.74 6.95 10.12
CA ASP A 317 -13.06 6.38 10.42
C ASP A 317 -13.53 6.75 11.83
N SER A 318 -12.64 6.67 12.82
CA SER A 318 -12.96 7.02 14.20
C SER A 318 -13.39 8.49 14.36
N ILE A 319 -12.75 9.39 13.62
CA ILE A 319 -13.03 10.84 13.59
C ILE A 319 -14.32 11.12 12.81
N MET A 320 -14.52 10.50 11.65
CA MET A 320 -15.70 10.71 10.79
C MET A 320 -17.00 10.22 11.43
N ARG A 321 -16.94 9.21 12.30
CA ARG A 321 -18.11 8.74 13.07
C ARG A 321 -18.45 9.63 14.27
N ARG A 322 -17.65 10.66 14.57
CA ARG A 322 -17.94 11.57 15.68
C ARG A 322 -18.83 12.70 15.18
N ARG A 323 -19.97 12.88 15.84
CA ARG A 323 -20.82 14.05 15.64
C ARG A 323 -20.14 15.26 16.25
N ALA A 324 -19.87 16.27 15.42
CA ALA A 324 -19.34 17.54 15.89
C ALA A 324 -20.32 18.22 16.86
N ILE A 325 -19.79 18.91 17.88
CA ILE A 325 -20.59 19.51 18.97
C ILE A 325 -21.32 20.77 18.50
N ASP A 326 -20.66 21.53 17.64
CA ASP A 326 -21.02 22.87 17.19
C ASP A 326 -21.98 22.83 15.99
N VAL A 327 -21.53 22.25 14.88
CA VAL A 327 -22.30 22.16 13.63
C VAL A 327 -22.32 20.70 13.20
N PRO A 328 -23.49 20.03 13.18
CA PRO A 328 -23.54 18.65 12.71
C PRO A 328 -23.14 18.62 11.23
N SER A 329 -22.06 17.93 10.90
CA SER A 329 -21.72 17.71 9.49
C SER A 329 -22.79 16.82 8.85
N GLU A 330 -23.19 17.15 7.62
CA GLU A 330 -24.13 16.32 6.86
C GLU A 330 -23.55 14.91 6.65
N VAL A 331 -22.23 14.82 6.43
CA VAL A 331 -21.51 13.55 6.26
C VAL A 331 -21.64 12.65 7.48
N CYS A 332 -21.52 13.21 8.70
CA CYS A 332 -21.71 12.45 9.94
C CYS A 332 -23.17 12.06 10.20
N SER A 333 -24.12 12.72 9.56
CA SER A 333 -25.55 12.41 9.73
C SER A 333 -25.98 11.17 8.94
N HIS A 334 -25.16 10.72 7.99
CA HIS A 334 -25.42 9.56 7.13
C HIS A 334 -24.66 8.28 7.54
N LEU A 335 -23.73 8.35 8.49
CA LEU A 335 -22.88 7.23 8.96
C LEU A 335 -23.39 6.58 10.24
#